data_AF-A0A1E7F748-F1
#
_entry.id   AF-A0A1E7F748-F1
#
_cell.length_a   1.000
_cell.length_b   1.000
_cell.length_c   1.000
_cell.angle_alpha   90.00
_cell.angle_beta   90.00
_cell.angle_gamma   90.00
#
_symmetry.space_group_name_H-M   'P 1'
#
loop_
_entity.id
_entity.type
_entity.pdbx_description
1 polymer ?
#
loop_
_entity_poly.entity_id
_entity_poly.type
_entity_poly.pdbx_seq_one_letter_code
_entity_poly.pdbx_strand_id
1 'polypeptide(L)'
;MNCPNPLAVQEKTTPAILTGNDVLVGTYTGSGKTLSFLVPLVQRLLWNSLHDDDDDDDDDNEDTTKLRNNNIGLAVIIVAPGRELASQIVSVARDLLQDTGLTAQLAIGGTGFKRNLEQLRKRKPNIIVGTPGRIAELVVGKPGEKSGRLKVSSLQSLVLDEFDALLEYKAHRDPTRAIMQNLKRRHGNALQSVS
;
A
#
# COMPACT_ATOMS: atom_id res chain seq x y z
N MET A 1 -4.62 -6.08 20.40
CA MET A 1 -3.16 -6.11 20.63
C MET A 1 -2.85 -5.23 21.84
N ASN A 2 -2.17 -5.74 22.86
CA ASN A 2 -1.80 -4.97 24.06
C ASN A 2 -0.33 -4.55 23.94
N CYS A 3 -0.06 -3.40 23.31
CA CYS A 3 1.28 -2.83 23.20
C CYS A 3 1.24 -1.45 23.89
N PRO A 4 1.61 -1.35 25.17
CA PRO A 4 1.30 -0.19 26.00
C PRO A 4 2.08 1.08 25.63
N ASN A 5 3.12 0.99 24.77
CA ASN A 5 3.83 2.15 24.22
C ASN A 5 4.28 1.85 22.77
N PRO A 6 4.23 2.83 21.86
CA PRO A 6 4.78 2.68 20.51
C PRO A 6 6.28 2.38 20.57
N LEU A 7 6.75 1.50 19.68
CA LEU A 7 8.18 1.20 19.56
C LEU A 7 8.91 2.44 19.04
N ALA A 8 10.18 2.65 19.43
CA ALA A 8 10.96 3.84 19.07
C ALA A 8 11.05 4.12 17.55
N VAL A 9 10.90 3.09 16.71
CA VAL A 9 10.78 3.24 15.26
C VAL A 9 9.47 3.90 14.86
N GLN A 10 8.35 3.51 15.48
CA GLN A 10 7.02 4.04 15.22
C GLN A 10 6.94 5.52 15.59
N GLU A 11 7.51 5.93 16.72
CA GLU A 11 7.53 7.34 17.14
C GLU A 11 8.24 8.25 16.13
N LYS A 12 9.32 7.75 15.52
CA LYS A 12 10.12 8.53 14.55
C LYS A 12 9.54 8.52 13.15
N THR A 13 8.95 7.40 12.71
CA THR A 13 8.43 7.27 11.35
C THR A 13 7.03 7.85 11.20
N THR A 14 6.20 7.81 12.25
CA THR A 14 4.80 8.25 12.19
C THR A 14 4.67 9.69 11.69
N PRO A 15 5.38 10.70 12.24
CA PRO A 15 5.24 12.08 11.78
C PRO A 15 5.68 12.24 10.32
N ALA A 16 6.80 11.64 9.93
CA ALA A 16 7.34 11.75 8.57
C ALA A 16 6.43 11.10 7.52
N ILE A 17 5.79 9.98 7.87
CA ILE A 17 4.83 9.31 6.98
C ILE A 17 3.56 10.14 6.85
N LEU A 18 3.04 10.70 7.95
CA LEU A 18 1.83 11.52 7.93
C LEU A 18 1.99 12.79 7.09
N THR A 19 3.17 13.44 7.11
CA THR A 19 3.41 14.65 6.30
C THR A 19 3.58 14.39 4.79
N GLY A 20 3.58 13.12 4.36
CA GLY A 20 3.72 12.78 2.93
C GLY A 20 5.14 12.82 2.39
N ASN A 21 6.15 13.01 3.24
CA ASN A 21 7.55 13.02 2.83
C ASN A 21 8.06 11.61 2.52
N ASP A 22 9.04 11.49 1.62
CA ASP A 22 9.76 10.24 1.42
C ASP A 22 10.47 9.84 2.73
N VAL A 23 10.34 8.57 3.12
CA VAL A 23 10.89 8.05 4.38
C VAL A 23 11.76 6.83 4.10
N LEU A 24 12.95 6.80 4.70
CA LEU A 24 13.82 5.63 4.74
C LEU A 24 14.03 5.19 6.19
N VAL A 25 13.70 3.93 6.49
CA VAL A 25 13.64 3.34 7.83
C VAL A 25 14.70 2.25 7.99
N GLY A 26 15.87 2.63 8.47
CA GLY A 26 16.93 1.68 8.84
C GLY A 26 16.74 1.11 10.25
N THR A 27 16.09 -0.05 10.41
CA THR A 27 16.06 -0.79 11.69
C THR A 27 16.28 -2.29 11.52
N TYR A 28 16.62 -3.00 12.59
CA TYR A 28 16.82 -4.46 12.60
C TYR A 28 15.50 -5.24 12.38
N THR A 29 15.59 -6.48 11.89
CA THR A 29 14.43 -7.38 11.73
C THR A 29 13.76 -7.68 13.07
N GLY A 30 12.43 -7.86 13.10
CA GLY A 30 11.67 -8.14 14.32
C GLY A 30 11.30 -6.94 15.21
N SER A 31 11.49 -5.70 14.73
CA SER A 31 11.28 -4.46 15.52
C SER A 31 9.91 -3.77 15.33
N GLY A 32 8.91 -4.46 14.79
CA GLY A 32 7.57 -3.90 14.61
C GLY A 32 7.43 -2.93 13.43
N LYS A 33 8.33 -3.00 12.44
CA LYS A 33 8.33 -2.16 11.22
C LYS A 33 7.00 -2.16 10.47
N THR A 34 6.34 -3.32 10.41
CA THR A 34 5.07 -3.44 9.68
C THR A 34 4.02 -2.46 10.21
N LEU A 35 3.90 -2.31 11.54
CA LEU A 35 3.00 -1.33 12.13
C LEU A 35 3.53 0.10 12.01
N SER A 36 4.85 0.31 11.94
CA SER A 36 5.45 1.64 11.84
C SER A 36 5.17 2.36 10.52
N PHE A 37 4.86 1.61 9.45
CA PHE A 37 4.32 2.18 8.22
C PHE A 37 2.81 1.98 8.07
N LEU A 38 2.23 0.83 8.49
CA LEU A 38 0.80 0.59 8.29
C LEU A 38 -0.07 1.56 9.09
N VAL A 39 0.24 1.79 10.37
CA VAL A 39 -0.58 2.64 11.24
C VAL A 39 -0.68 4.07 10.70
N PRO A 40 0.44 4.80 10.45
CA PRO A 40 0.34 6.16 9.91
C PRO A 40 -0.29 6.21 8.52
N LEU A 41 -0.07 5.20 7.66
CA LEU A 41 -0.71 5.15 6.34
C LEU A 41 -2.22 4.99 6.46
N VAL A 42 -2.70 4.04 7.26
CA VAL A 42 -4.13 3.83 7.51
C VAL A 42 -4.76 5.04 8.16
N GLN A 43 -4.09 5.63 9.16
CA GLN A 43 -4.55 6.87 9.80
C GLN A 43 -4.74 7.99 8.77
N ARG A 44 -3.79 8.17 7.84
CA ARG A 44 -3.91 9.19 6.79
C ARG A 44 -5.06 8.90 5.83
N LEU A 45 -5.25 7.64 5.43
CA LEU A 45 -6.38 7.26 4.57
C LEU A 45 -7.73 7.55 5.24
N LEU A 46 -7.85 7.21 6.53
CA LEU A 46 -9.05 7.49 7.31
C LEU A 46 -9.30 8.98 7.48
N TRP A 47 -8.25 9.76 7.79
CA TRP A 47 -8.37 11.20 7.95
C TRP A 47 -8.87 11.88 6.68
N ASN A 48 -8.28 11.53 5.53
CA ASN A 48 -8.69 12.08 4.24
C ASN A 48 -10.13 11.69 3.89
N SER A 49 -10.56 10.47 4.23
CA SER A 49 -11.95 10.03 4.04
C SER A 49 -12.97 10.85 4.82
N LEU A 50 -12.58 11.34 6.00
CA LEU A 50 -13.45 12.08 6.90
C LEU A 50 -13.56 13.56 6.49
N HIS A 51 -12.51 14.12 5.89
CA HIS A 51 -12.36 15.56 5.62
C HIS A 51 -12.43 15.95 4.12
N ASP A 52 -12.77 15.03 3.22
CA ASP A 52 -12.99 15.35 1.79
C ASP A 52 -14.28 16.18 1.52
N ASP A 53 -15.00 16.61 2.57
CA ASP A 53 -16.29 17.34 2.51
C ASP A 53 -16.21 18.69 3.27
N ASP A 54 -15.37 19.64 2.83
CA ASP A 54 -15.54 21.07 3.20
C ASP A 54 -16.54 21.79 2.25
N ASP A 55 -17.18 21.06 1.33
CA ASP A 55 -18.34 21.49 0.55
C ASP A 55 -19.44 20.40 0.66
N ASP A 56 -20.59 20.77 1.25
CA ASP A 56 -21.89 20.06 1.32
C ASP A 56 -22.22 19.15 2.55
N ASP A 57 -23.01 19.74 3.45
CA ASP A 57 -24.11 19.21 4.29
C ASP A 57 -23.85 18.16 5.41
N ASP A 58 -24.19 18.60 6.63
CA ASP A 58 -24.40 17.82 7.86
C ASP A 58 -25.42 16.67 7.69
N ASP A 59 -24.95 15.44 7.42
CA ASP A 59 -25.76 14.22 7.66
C ASP A 59 -24.87 13.07 8.20
N ASP A 60 -24.66 13.10 9.52
CA ASP A 60 -23.94 12.10 10.32
C ASP A 60 -24.70 10.77 10.36
N ASN A 61 -24.65 10.00 9.27
CA ASN A 61 -25.19 8.64 9.22
C ASN A 61 -24.08 7.58 9.08
N GLU A 62 -24.21 6.46 9.78
CA GLU A 62 -23.20 5.39 9.78
C GLU A 62 -23.10 4.70 8.40
N ASP A 63 -24.20 4.68 7.63
CA ASP A 63 -24.23 4.16 6.26
C ASP A 63 -23.54 5.09 5.24
N THR A 64 -23.59 6.41 5.45
CA THR A 64 -22.91 7.39 4.56
C THR A 64 -21.39 7.32 4.73
N THR A 65 -20.89 7.09 5.94
CA THR A 65 -19.46 6.89 6.21
C THR A 65 -18.89 5.66 5.49
N LYS A 66 -19.63 4.54 5.44
CA LYS A 66 -19.22 3.33 4.68
C LYS A 66 -19.22 3.56 3.15
N LEU A 67 -20.15 4.38 2.65
CA LEU A 67 -20.22 4.77 1.24
C LEU A 67 -19.07 5.73 0.84
N ARG A 68 -18.68 6.66 1.72
CA ARG A 68 -17.54 7.58 1.53
C ARG A 68 -16.20 6.83 1.51
N ASN A 69 -15.97 5.92 2.46
CA ASN A 69 -14.74 5.10 2.50
C ASN A 69 -14.60 4.16 1.28
N ASN A 70 -15.72 3.76 0.67
CA ASN A 70 -15.75 3.01 -0.59
C ASN A 70 -15.28 3.80 -1.81
N ASN A 71 -15.16 5.13 -1.70
CA ASN A 71 -14.72 6.00 -2.78
C ASN A 71 -13.18 6.18 -2.79
N ILE A 72 -12.50 5.82 -1.71
CA ILE A 72 -11.03 5.78 -1.69
C ILE A 72 -10.58 4.68 -2.65
N GLY A 73 -9.97 5.07 -3.76
CA GLY A 73 -9.38 4.14 -4.71
C GLY A 73 -8.18 3.39 -4.13
N LEU A 74 -7.44 2.68 -4.97
CA LEU A 74 -6.15 2.12 -4.55
C LEU A 74 -5.20 3.25 -4.14
N ALA A 75 -4.87 3.33 -2.86
CA ALA A 75 -4.11 4.43 -2.27
C ALA A 75 -2.71 4.00 -1.80
N VAL A 76 -2.54 2.72 -1.44
CA VAL A 76 -1.25 2.19 -0.95
C VAL A 76 -0.87 0.91 -1.69
N ILE A 77 0.37 0.84 -2.16
CA ILE A 77 1.01 -0.39 -2.63
C ILE A 77 2.18 -0.71 -1.71
N ILE A 78 2.23 -1.93 -1.18
CA ILE A 78 3.34 -2.47 -0.39
C ILE A 78 3.98 -3.60 -1.19
N VAL A 79 5.27 -3.46 -1.47
CA VAL A 79 6.09 -4.46 -2.13
C VAL A 79 6.98 -5.10 -1.08
N ALA A 80 6.95 -6.43 -0.98
CA ALA A 80 7.78 -7.19 -0.04
C ALA A 80 8.46 -8.38 -0.74
N PRO A 81 9.68 -8.77 -0.32
CA PRO A 81 10.34 -9.95 -0.86
C PRO A 81 9.62 -11.23 -0.43
N GLY A 82 9.44 -12.15 -1.37
CA GLY A 82 8.83 -13.45 -1.08
C GLY A 82 7.31 -13.43 -0.83
N ARG A 83 6.70 -14.61 -0.86
CA ARG A 83 5.23 -14.75 -0.76
C ARG A 83 4.78 -14.76 0.70
N GLU A 84 5.64 -15.28 1.56
CA GLU A 84 5.45 -15.49 2.98
C GLU A 84 5.36 -14.15 3.70
N LEU A 85 6.34 -13.26 3.50
CA LEU A 85 6.35 -11.92 4.08
C LEU A 85 5.17 -11.08 3.59
N ALA A 86 4.90 -11.07 2.28
CA ALA A 86 3.71 -10.39 1.73
C ALA A 86 2.40 -10.89 2.36
N SER A 87 2.31 -12.19 2.65
CA SER A 87 1.13 -12.79 3.30
C SER A 87 1.03 -12.42 4.78
N GLN A 88 2.16 -12.26 5.48
CA GLN A 88 2.17 -11.77 6.87
C GLN A 88 1.71 -10.31 6.93
N ILE A 89 2.29 -9.44 6.09
CA ILE A 89 1.93 -8.01 6.05
C ILE A 89 0.45 -7.82 5.72
N VAL A 90 -0.10 -8.55 4.74
CA VAL A 90 -1.53 -8.41 4.40
C VAL A 90 -2.44 -8.90 5.53
N SER A 91 -2.00 -9.87 6.34
CA SER A 91 -2.75 -10.33 7.51
C SER A 91 -2.82 -9.21 8.54
N VAL A 92 -1.68 -8.61 8.89
CA VAL A 92 -1.60 -7.47 9.82
C VAL A 92 -2.43 -6.30 9.29
N ALA A 93 -2.36 -6.00 8.00
CA ALA A 93 -3.17 -4.94 7.39
C ALA A 93 -4.67 -5.24 7.52
N ARG A 94 -5.13 -6.47 7.28
CA ARG A 94 -6.55 -6.81 7.43
C ARG A 94 -7.03 -6.71 8.86
N ASP A 95 -6.21 -7.13 9.82
CA ASP A 95 -6.53 -7.00 11.24
C ASP A 95 -6.63 -5.53 11.66
N LEU A 96 -5.71 -4.68 11.16
CA LEU A 96 -5.74 -3.24 11.40
C LEU A 96 -6.92 -2.53 10.75
N LEU A 97 -7.41 -3.04 9.62
CA LEU A 97 -8.52 -2.45 8.85
C LEU A 97 -9.91 -2.94 9.30
N GLN A 98 -10.01 -3.78 10.32
CA GLN A 98 -11.31 -4.20 10.86
C GLN A 98 -12.14 -2.97 11.24
N ASP A 99 -13.42 -2.98 10.85
CA ASP A 99 -14.39 -1.92 11.13
C ASP A 99 -14.07 -0.52 10.54
N THR A 100 -13.04 -0.42 9.70
CA THR A 100 -12.68 0.86 9.03
C THR A 100 -13.40 1.09 7.70
N GLY A 101 -14.00 0.05 7.11
CA GLY A 101 -14.52 0.08 5.74
C GLY A 101 -13.45 0.00 4.64
N LEU A 102 -12.16 0.17 4.96
CA LEU A 102 -11.06 -0.01 4.02
C LEU A 102 -10.70 -1.49 3.90
N THR A 103 -10.12 -1.91 2.76
CA THR A 103 -9.72 -3.30 2.54
C THR A 103 -8.32 -3.45 1.94
N ALA A 104 -7.68 -4.57 2.31
CA ALA A 104 -6.36 -4.96 1.84
C ALA A 104 -6.39 -6.30 1.06
N GLN A 105 -5.69 -6.35 -0.08
CA GLN A 105 -5.63 -7.53 -0.94
C GLN A 105 -4.20 -7.95 -1.27
N LEU A 106 -4.00 -9.28 -1.29
CA LEU A 106 -2.73 -9.91 -1.63
C LEU A 106 -2.56 -10.07 -3.15
N ALA A 107 -1.37 -9.76 -3.65
CA ALA A 107 -0.99 -9.88 -5.05
C ALA A 107 0.36 -10.60 -5.17
N ILE A 108 0.33 -11.93 -5.23
CA ILE A 108 1.53 -12.78 -5.33
C ILE A 108 1.47 -13.74 -6.52
N GLY A 109 2.66 -14.16 -6.99
CA GLY A 109 2.81 -15.24 -7.98
C GLY A 109 2.14 -16.56 -7.56
N GLY A 110 2.07 -17.54 -8.46
CA GLY A 110 1.50 -18.87 -8.18
C GLY A 110 -0.04 -18.97 -8.15
N THR A 111 -0.74 -17.84 -8.09
CA THR A 111 -2.18 -17.76 -8.40
C THR A 111 -2.36 -17.24 -9.83
N GLY A 112 -3.37 -17.70 -10.56
CA GLY A 112 -3.61 -17.25 -11.94
C GLY A 112 -3.83 -15.73 -12.00
N PHE A 113 -3.10 -15.04 -12.89
CA PHE A 113 -3.16 -13.58 -13.03
C PHE A 113 -4.59 -13.07 -13.23
N LYS A 114 -5.37 -13.73 -14.10
CA LYS A 114 -6.78 -13.38 -14.37
C LYS A 114 -7.64 -13.43 -13.10
N ARG A 115 -7.52 -14.51 -12.32
CA ARG A 115 -8.24 -14.66 -11.04
C ARG A 115 -7.85 -13.58 -10.03
N ASN A 116 -6.58 -13.25 -9.92
CA ASN A 116 -6.13 -12.18 -9.03
C ASN A 116 -6.66 -10.81 -9.48
N LEU A 117 -6.65 -10.53 -10.79
CA LEU A 117 -7.23 -9.31 -11.34
C LEU A 117 -8.74 -9.21 -11.12
N GLU A 118 -9.47 -10.31 -11.29
CA GLU A 118 -10.91 -10.38 -10.98
C GLU A 118 -11.18 -10.11 -9.50
N GLN A 119 -10.37 -10.66 -8.59
CA GLN A 119 -10.49 -10.37 -7.15
C GLN A 119 -10.24 -8.89 -6.85
N LEU A 120 -9.21 -8.29 -7.46
CA LEU A 120 -8.92 -6.85 -7.31
C LEU A 120 -10.08 -5.99 -7.83
N ARG A 121 -10.68 -6.35 -8.96
CA ARG A 121 -11.85 -5.65 -9.52
C ARG A 121 -13.10 -5.80 -8.67
N LYS A 122 -13.33 -6.99 -8.12
CA LYS A 122 -14.49 -7.28 -7.27
C LYS A 122 -14.39 -6.62 -5.91
N ARG A 123 -13.21 -6.68 -5.28
CA ARG A 123 -13.00 -6.19 -3.91
C ARG A 123 -12.65 -4.72 -3.83
N LYS A 124 -12.11 -4.13 -4.91
CA LYS A 124 -11.66 -2.72 -4.97
C LYS A 124 -10.85 -2.31 -3.73
N PRO A 125 -9.71 -2.97 -3.46
CA PRO A 125 -8.95 -2.70 -2.25
C PRO A 125 -8.28 -1.33 -2.27
N ASN A 126 -8.20 -0.70 -1.10
CA ASN A 126 -7.48 0.55 -0.88
C ASN A 126 -5.97 0.28 -0.69
N ILE A 127 -5.62 -0.91 -0.20
CA ILE A 127 -4.25 -1.36 0.01
C ILE A 127 -3.97 -2.65 -0.77
N ILE A 128 -2.89 -2.68 -1.53
CA ILE A 128 -2.38 -3.92 -2.14
C ILE A 128 -1.02 -4.26 -1.54
N VAL A 129 -0.85 -5.51 -1.14
CA VAL A 129 0.42 -6.07 -0.67
C VAL A 129 0.84 -7.17 -1.63
N GLY A 130 2.08 -7.18 -2.11
CA GLY A 130 2.48 -8.19 -3.09
C GLY A 130 3.96 -8.33 -3.33
N THR A 131 4.31 -9.35 -4.12
CA THR A 131 5.69 -9.57 -4.56
C THR A 131 6.03 -8.67 -5.75
N PRO A 132 7.31 -8.28 -5.91
CA PRO A 132 7.74 -7.39 -6.98
C PRO A 132 7.26 -7.83 -8.37
N GLY A 133 7.43 -9.10 -8.72
CA GLY A 133 7.02 -9.62 -10.03
C GLY A 133 5.52 -9.45 -10.31
N ARG A 134 4.66 -9.75 -9.32
CA ARG A 134 3.21 -9.64 -9.51
C ARG A 134 2.75 -8.18 -9.53
N ILE A 135 3.30 -7.33 -8.67
CA ILE A 135 2.99 -5.89 -8.69
C ILE A 135 3.46 -5.25 -10.01
N ALA A 136 4.64 -5.62 -10.52
CA ALA A 136 5.12 -5.16 -11.81
C ALA A 136 4.18 -5.59 -12.95
N GLU A 137 3.73 -6.85 -12.99
CA GLU A 137 2.73 -7.29 -13.97
C GLU A 137 1.42 -6.49 -13.89
N LEU A 138 0.96 -6.14 -12.68
CA LEU A 138 -0.28 -5.40 -12.46
C LEU A 138 -0.16 -3.92 -12.85
N VAL A 139 0.96 -3.26 -12.52
CA VAL A 139 1.17 -1.81 -12.67
C VAL A 139 1.82 -1.46 -14.01
N VAL A 140 2.90 -2.18 -14.36
CA VAL A 140 3.71 -1.92 -15.55
C VAL A 140 3.17 -2.68 -16.76
N GLY A 141 2.72 -3.91 -16.56
CA GLY A 141 2.26 -4.81 -17.62
C GLY A 141 3.30 -5.88 -17.94
N LYS A 142 2.88 -6.90 -18.68
CA LYS A 142 3.77 -7.97 -19.17
C LYS A 142 4.60 -7.50 -20.37
N PRO A 143 5.72 -8.17 -20.69
CA PRO A 143 6.43 -7.92 -21.94
C PRO A 143 5.48 -7.98 -23.14
N GLY A 144 5.48 -6.92 -23.96
CA GLY A 144 4.56 -6.75 -25.09
C GLY A 144 3.25 -6.01 -24.77
N GLU A 145 2.91 -5.79 -23.49
CA GLU A 145 1.79 -4.93 -23.11
C GLU A 145 2.23 -3.46 -23.01
N LYS A 146 1.37 -2.53 -23.44
CA LYS A 146 1.62 -1.08 -23.35
C LYS A 146 1.57 -0.57 -21.91
N SER A 147 0.76 -1.20 -21.06
CA SER A 147 0.54 -0.79 -19.67
C SER A 147 -0.03 -1.94 -18.84
N GLY A 148 0.13 -1.84 -17.52
CA GLY A 148 -0.52 -2.72 -16.56
C GLY A 148 -2.04 -2.57 -16.55
N ARG A 149 -2.70 -3.51 -15.87
CA ARG A 149 -4.17 -3.61 -15.77
C ARG A 149 -4.73 -2.97 -14.49
N LEU A 150 -3.87 -2.56 -13.58
CA LEU A 150 -4.24 -1.93 -12.32
C LEU A 150 -4.31 -0.41 -12.48
N LYS A 151 -5.43 0.18 -12.08
CA LYS A 151 -5.56 1.64 -11.98
C LYS A 151 -4.83 2.10 -10.73
N VAL A 152 -3.94 3.06 -10.88
CA VAL A 152 -3.12 3.62 -9.80
C VAL A 152 -3.29 5.14 -9.67
N SER A 153 -4.30 5.74 -10.31
CA SER A 153 -4.49 7.19 -10.34
C SER A 153 -4.64 7.83 -8.96
N SER A 154 -5.21 7.11 -8.00
CA SER A 154 -5.41 7.51 -6.61
C SER A 154 -4.25 7.12 -5.68
N LEU A 155 -3.15 6.57 -6.22
CA LEU A 155 -2.05 6.07 -5.40
C LEU A 155 -1.34 7.23 -4.69
N GLN A 156 -1.25 7.14 -3.37
CA GLN A 156 -0.61 8.13 -2.51
C GLN A 156 0.74 7.63 -1.99
N SER A 157 0.87 6.33 -1.72
CA SER A 157 2.10 5.75 -1.16
C SER A 157 2.54 4.44 -1.82
N LEU A 158 3.85 4.32 -1.99
CA LEU A 158 4.56 3.09 -2.28
C LEU A 158 5.45 2.73 -1.08
N VAL A 159 5.26 1.54 -0.52
CA VAL A 159 6.13 0.98 0.52
C VAL A 159 6.98 -0.14 -0.09
N LEU A 160 8.28 -0.11 0.18
CA LEU A 160 9.24 -1.16 -0.19
C LEU A 160 9.77 -1.79 1.10
N ASP A 161 9.17 -2.88 1.54
CA ASP A 161 9.62 -3.59 2.74
C ASP A 161 10.84 -4.47 2.42
N GLU A 162 11.78 -4.58 3.37
CA GLU A 162 13.09 -5.23 3.16
C GLU A 162 13.76 -4.77 1.85
N PHE A 163 13.93 -3.45 1.71
CA PHE A 163 14.43 -2.80 0.50
C PHE A 163 15.76 -3.36 -0.01
N ASP A 164 16.66 -3.72 0.90
CA ASP A 164 17.91 -4.41 0.64
C ASP A 164 17.70 -5.75 -0.09
N ALA A 165 16.80 -6.60 0.40
CA ALA A 165 16.44 -7.85 -0.27
C ALA A 165 15.73 -7.60 -1.63
N LEU A 166 14.95 -6.52 -1.73
CA LEU A 166 14.31 -6.11 -2.99
C LEU A 166 15.30 -5.60 -4.05
N LEU A 167 16.53 -5.25 -3.68
CA LEU A 167 17.59 -4.83 -4.60
C LEU A 167 18.48 -5.98 -5.09
N GLU A 168 18.34 -7.18 -4.52
CA GLU A 168 19.11 -8.36 -4.94
C GLU A 168 18.67 -8.90 -6.33
N TYR A 169 17.55 -8.40 -6.88
CA TYR A 169 17.10 -8.76 -8.22
C TYR A 169 18.09 -8.25 -9.30
N LYS A 170 18.65 -9.18 -10.09
CA LYS A 170 19.67 -8.89 -11.13
C LYS A 170 19.20 -7.77 -12.09
N ALA A 171 20.08 -6.77 -12.26
CA ALA A 171 19.86 -5.43 -12.83
C ALA A 171 19.16 -5.29 -14.20
N HIS A 172 18.91 -6.36 -14.96
CA HIS A 172 18.35 -6.26 -16.32
C HIS A 172 16.83 -6.49 -16.38
N ARG A 173 16.25 -7.09 -15.33
CA ARG A 173 14.80 -7.29 -15.21
C ARG A 173 14.35 -7.14 -13.76
N ASP A 174 14.85 -6.11 -13.10
CA ASP A 174 14.44 -5.79 -11.73
C ASP A 174 12.98 -5.27 -11.72
N PRO A 175 12.02 -6.05 -11.22
CA PRO A 175 10.63 -5.63 -11.15
C PRO A 175 10.42 -4.47 -10.18
N THR A 176 11.21 -4.38 -9.10
CA THR A 176 11.12 -3.31 -8.09
C THR A 176 11.44 -1.97 -8.75
N ARG A 177 12.56 -1.90 -9.47
CA ARG A 177 12.94 -0.70 -10.24
C ARG A 177 11.91 -0.33 -11.30
N ALA A 178 11.33 -1.31 -11.99
CA ALA A 178 10.29 -1.05 -12.99
C ALA A 178 9.02 -0.44 -12.36
N ILE A 179 8.61 -0.91 -11.18
CA ILE A 179 7.48 -0.34 -10.41
C ILE A 179 7.79 1.11 -10.04
N MET A 180 8.94 1.36 -9.41
CA MET A 180 9.34 2.71 -8.96
C MET A 180 9.38 3.70 -10.13
N GLN A 181 9.99 3.32 -11.25
CA GLN A 181 10.06 4.18 -12.45
C GLN A 181 8.67 4.46 -13.04
N ASN A 182 7.82 3.44 -13.11
CA ASN A 182 6.47 3.60 -13.67
C ASN A 182 5.61 4.54 -12.81
N LEU A 183 5.64 4.34 -11.50
CA LEU A 183 4.84 5.13 -10.56
C LEU A 183 5.39 6.56 -10.43
N LYS A 184 6.71 6.74 -10.35
CA LYS A 184 7.33 8.08 -10.36
C LYS A 184 6.98 8.87 -11.62
N ARG A 185 6.94 8.22 -12.79
CA ARG A 185 6.52 8.87 -14.05
C ARG A 185 5.04 9.31 -14.03
N ARG A 186 4.17 8.56 -13.35
CA ARG A 186 2.72 8.84 -13.30
C ARG A 186 2.34 9.89 -12.25
N HIS A 187 3.07 9.93 -11.13
CA HIS A 187 2.70 10.73 -9.96
C HIS A 187 3.69 11.86 -9.63
N GLY A 188 4.90 11.84 -10.20
CA GLY A 188 5.94 12.83 -9.88
C GLY A 188 6.26 12.83 -8.38
N ASN A 189 6.26 14.02 -7.77
CA ASN A 189 6.54 14.23 -6.34
C ASN A 189 5.31 13.99 -5.44
N ALA A 190 4.13 13.72 -6.01
CA ALA A 190 2.91 13.47 -5.24
C ALA A 190 2.85 12.05 -4.65
N LEU A 191 3.73 11.14 -5.10
CA LEU A 191 3.82 9.79 -4.56
C LEU A 191 4.86 9.76 -3.45
N GLN A 192 4.42 9.44 -2.25
CA GLN A 192 5.31 9.17 -1.13
C GLN A 192 5.93 7.77 -1.27
N SER A 193 7.25 7.68 -1.12
CA SER A 193 7.96 6.42 -0.96
C SER A 193 8.35 6.18 0.51
N VAL A 194 8.12 4.96 0.98
CA VAL A 194 8.56 4.49 2.31
C VAL A 194 9.41 3.25 2.07
N SER A 195 10.64 3.20 2.56
CA SER A 195 11.57 2.08 2.37
C SER A 195 12.35 1.76 3.63
#